data_AF-A0A9P6PJP7-F1
#
_entry.id   AF-A0A9P6PJP7-F1
#
_cell.length_a   1.000
_cell.length_b   1.000
_cell.length_c   1.000
_cell.angle_alpha   90.00
_cell.angle_beta   90.00
_cell.angle_gamma   90.00
#
_symmetry.space_group_name_H-M   'P 1'
#
loop_
_entity.id
_entity.type
_entity.pdbx_description
1 polymer ?
#
loop_
_entity_poly.entity_id
_entity_poly.type
_entity_poly.pdbx_seq_one_letter_code
_entity_poly.pdbx_strand_id
1 'polypeptide(L)'
;MVEHSTETLQAMEEDPVVTRNVDTSDDEDEVLSEIPVYLSNKLSKYLYLFQYPMRSMPFNERNGPCAARVKPHAKMVELEIPLDIRSDFYNRERGEDFAMGMNDKTIKTAYDRRMEEHEEEQMMGHSYNRNKKKEEELLDKMTLTSTVVPTQTQYLVGVLHQDELHVTPIRSMVQMRTGFSYIDKIDEKWKAANKRIQDQEKLEEKTKKPEISAKATAVQISLKNSENEGSGRRNLYSMAVHNAEDEQWMPVAYYNERTPQAETVYESLYASNKEELKCTMTNADYLDAVSGIKQLH
;
A
#
# COMPACT_ATOMS: atom_id res chain seq x y z
N MET A 1 -84.80 32.12 29.20
CA MET A 1 -83.83 32.22 30.29
C MET A 1 -83.18 30.87 30.43
N VAL A 2 -81.85 30.87 30.37
CA VAL A 2 -80.92 29.82 30.86
C VAL A 2 -81.04 28.45 30.22
N GLU A 3 -80.06 28.11 29.39
CA GLU A 3 -79.20 26.93 29.58
C GLU A 3 -77.99 27.07 28.65
N HIS A 4 -76.82 27.34 29.23
CA HIS A 4 -75.54 27.16 28.55
C HIS A 4 -74.54 26.52 29.52
N SER A 5 -74.08 25.36 29.08
CA SER A 5 -72.89 24.62 29.43
C SER A 5 -71.68 25.50 29.72
N THR A 6 -70.82 25.10 30.66
CA THR A 6 -69.37 25.17 30.47
C THR A 6 -68.68 24.14 31.36
N GLU A 7 -67.81 23.37 30.70
CA GLU A 7 -67.00 22.29 31.22
C GLU A 7 -65.91 22.78 32.16
N THR A 8 -65.60 21.90 33.11
CA THR A 8 -64.49 22.00 34.05
C THR A 8 -63.18 21.77 33.32
N LEU A 9 -62.32 22.80 33.22
CA LEU A 9 -60.93 22.64 32.78
C LEU A 9 -60.01 22.68 34.01
N GLN A 10 -59.32 21.56 34.14
CA GLN A 10 -58.36 21.16 35.16
C GLN A 10 -57.15 22.10 35.16
N ALA A 11 -56.82 22.71 36.31
CA ALA A 11 -55.56 23.41 36.49
C ALA A 11 -54.43 22.36 36.54
N MET A 12 -53.48 22.47 35.61
CA MET A 12 -52.24 21.70 35.61
C MET A 12 -51.31 22.30 36.68
N GLU A 13 -50.93 21.52 37.69
CA GLU A 13 -49.85 21.84 38.61
C GLU A 13 -48.52 21.86 37.84
N GLU A 14 -47.77 22.96 37.91
CA GLU A 14 -46.40 23.05 37.43
C GLU A 14 -45.46 22.43 38.48
N ASP A 15 -44.82 21.32 38.13
CA ASP A 15 -43.72 20.75 38.92
C ASP A 15 -42.56 21.76 39.01
N PRO A 16 -41.92 21.96 40.19
CA PRO A 16 -40.75 22.81 40.28
C PRO A 16 -39.61 22.20 39.46
N VAL A 17 -39.16 22.94 38.44
CA VAL A 17 -37.94 22.65 37.71
C VAL A 17 -36.80 22.62 38.73
N VAL A 18 -36.35 21.41 39.07
CA VAL A 18 -35.07 21.21 39.76
C VAL A 18 -34.00 21.65 38.76
N THR A 19 -33.64 22.93 38.82
CA THR A 19 -32.35 23.38 38.31
C THR A 19 -31.33 22.58 39.09
N ARG A 20 -30.80 21.55 38.46
CA ARG A 20 -29.62 20.83 38.91
C ARG A 20 -28.51 21.89 38.88
N ASN A 21 -28.34 22.58 40.01
CA ASN A 21 -27.15 23.36 40.26
C ASN A 21 -26.02 22.35 40.14
N VAL A 22 -25.34 22.37 38.99
CA VAL A 22 -24.01 21.80 38.91
C VAL A 22 -23.21 22.73 39.80
N ASP A 23 -23.02 22.33 41.05
CA ASP A 23 -21.97 22.88 41.89
C ASP A 23 -20.68 22.68 41.09
N THR A 24 -20.26 23.74 40.39
CA THR A 24 -18.88 23.94 40.00
C THR A 24 -18.14 24.34 41.28
N SER A 25 -18.08 23.44 42.26
CA SER A 25 -16.98 23.47 43.19
C SER A 25 -15.76 23.12 42.35
N ASP A 26 -14.99 24.15 41.99
CA ASP A 26 -13.64 24.06 41.43
C ASP A 26 -12.72 23.39 42.47
N ASP A 27 -13.01 22.13 42.82
CA ASP A 27 -12.00 21.23 43.35
C ASP A 27 -11.18 20.83 42.12
N GLU A 28 -10.25 21.70 41.73
CA GLU A 28 -9.26 21.41 40.70
C GLU A 28 -8.63 20.04 41.02
N ASP A 29 -8.88 19.04 40.17
CA ASP A 29 -8.36 17.68 40.35
C ASP A 29 -6.86 17.73 40.67
N GLU A 30 -6.46 17.12 41.79
CA GLU A 30 -5.06 17.12 42.24
C GLU A 30 -4.17 16.46 41.18
N VAL A 31 -3.15 17.20 40.72
CA VAL A 31 -2.17 16.67 39.77
C VAL A 31 -1.36 15.57 40.45
N LEU A 32 -1.66 14.31 40.12
CA LEU A 32 -0.97 13.15 40.67
C LEU A 32 0.46 12.96 40.12
N SER A 33 0.69 13.35 38.86
CA SER A 33 1.98 13.19 38.19
C SER A 33 2.13 14.13 37.00
N GLU A 34 3.29 14.78 36.89
CA GLU A 34 3.68 15.60 35.73
C GLU A 34 4.67 14.82 34.85
N ILE A 35 4.31 14.60 33.58
CA ILE A 35 5.10 13.82 32.62
C ILE A 35 5.73 14.79 31.62
N PRO A 36 7.06 14.96 31.59
CA PRO A 36 7.72 15.79 30.59
C PRO A 36 7.56 15.18 29.19
N VAL A 37 7.26 16.03 28.21
CA VAL A 37 7.08 15.65 26.81
C VAL A 37 8.24 16.15 25.98
N TYR A 38 8.95 15.24 25.31
CA TYR A 38 10.08 15.56 24.44
C TYR A 38 9.74 15.28 22.97
N LEU A 39 10.13 16.19 22.08
CA LEU A 39 9.99 16.01 20.64
C LEU A 39 11.31 15.49 20.03
N SER A 40 11.28 14.32 19.39
CA SER A 40 12.40 13.78 18.62
C SER A 40 12.14 13.88 17.12
N ASN A 41 13.03 14.58 16.42
CA ASN A 41 12.93 14.75 14.96
C ASN A 41 13.87 13.82 14.17
N LYS A 42 14.69 13.00 14.84
CA LYS A 42 15.72 12.16 14.18
C LYS A 42 15.12 11.20 13.15
N LEU A 43 14.01 10.55 13.51
CA LEU A 43 13.31 9.59 12.66
C LEU A 43 12.12 10.16 11.90
N SER A 44 11.84 11.46 12.02
CA SER A 44 10.68 12.12 11.40
C SER A 44 10.58 11.89 9.88
N LYS A 45 11.72 11.77 9.19
CA LYS A 45 11.79 11.53 7.73
C LYS A 45 11.71 10.05 7.34
N TYR A 46 11.82 9.12 8.29
CA TYR A 46 11.93 7.69 8.02
C TYR A 46 10.83 6.87 8.68
N LEU A 47 10.08 7.44 9.62
CA LEU A 47 9.05 6.74 10.36
C LEU A 47 7.75 6.64 9.54
N TYR A 48 7.36 5.41 9.20
CA TYR A 48 6.09 5.09 8.56
C TYR A 48 5.21 4.29 9.52
N LEU A 49 3.89 4.49 9.43
CA LEU A 49 2.92 3.64 10.11
C LEU A 49 2.29 2.68 9.10
N PHE A 50 2.56 1.38 9.28
CA PHE A 50 2.02 0.32 8.42
C PHE A 50 0.75 -0.26 9.05
N GLN A 51 -0.35 -0.21 8.32
CA GLN A 51 -1.61 -0.82 8.72
C GLN A 51 -1.86 -2.09 7.90
N TYR A 52 -2.31 -3.16 8.55
CA TYR A 52 -2.61 -4.44 7.89
C TYR A 52 -4.08 -4.87 8.08
N PRO A 53 -5.06 -4.22 7.43
CA PRO A 53 -6.47 -4.51 7.74
C PRO A 53 -6.96 -5.91 7.35
N MET A 54 -6.23 -6.60 6.46
CA MET A 54 -6.52 -7.98 6.06
C MET A 54 -5.83 -9.02 6.95
N ARG A 55 -5.09 -8.61 7.99
CA ARG A 55 -4.30 -9.50 8.84
C ARG A 55 -4.71 -9.35 10.30
N SER A 56 -5.19 -10.44 10.89
CA SER A 56 -5.56 -10.50 12.31
C SER A 56 -4.39 -10.83 13.24
N MET A 57 -3.33 -11.44 12.71
CA MET A 57 -2.18 -11.90 13.48
C MET A 57 -0.94 -11.05 13.19
N PRO A 58 -0.16 -10.65 14.21
CA PRO A 58 1.09 -9.94 14.01
C PRO A 58 2.13 -10.81 13.29
N PHE A 59 3.21 -10.17 12.84
CA PHE A 59 4.35 -10.90 12.28
C PHE A 59 5.13 -11.63 13.37
N ASN A 60 5.69 -12.77 12.99
CA ASN A 60 6.65 -13.55 13.75
C ASN A 60 7.82 -13.93 12.83
N GLU A 61 8.83 -14.60 13.38
CA GLU A 61 10.05 -14.98 12.65
C GLU A 61 9.78 -15.87 11.42
N ARG A 62 8.66 -16.59 11.36
CA ARG A 62 8.32 -17.51 10.25
C ARG A 62 7.37 -16.91 9.22
N ASN A 63 6.47 -16.02 9.64
CA ASN A 63 5.40 -15.47 8.81
C ASN A 63 5.62 -13.98 8.47
N GLY A 64 6.78 -13.44 8.86
CA GLY A 64 7.24 -12.09 8.57
C GLY A 64 7.68 -11.91 7.11
N PRO A 65 7.85 -10.67 6.65
CA PRO A 65 8.38 -10.39 5.32
C PRO A 65 9.79 -10.98 5.12
N CYS A 66 10.02 -11.62 3.99
CA CYS A 66 11.34 -12.11 3.59
C CYS A 66 12.12 -11.09 2.75
N ALA A 67 11.41 -10.20 2.05
CA ALA A 67 12.00 -9.09 1.31
C ALA A 67 11.10 -7.85 1.41
N ALA A 68 11.71 -6.68 1.32
CA ALA A 68 11.01 -5.41 1.33
C ALA A 68 11.62 -4.48 0.28
N ARG A 69 10.78 -3.64 -0.33
CA ARG A 69 11.18 -2.65 -1.33
C ARG A 69 10.43 -1.36 -1.08
N VAL A 70 11.08 -0.23 -1.33
CA VAL A 70 10.50 1.09 -1.08
C VAL A 70 10.78 2.05 -2.23
N LYS A 71 9.80 2.92 -2.48
CA LYS A 71 9.90 4.13 -3.29
C LYS A 71 9.68 5.34 -2.37
N PRO A 72 10.74 5.98 -1.84
CA PRO A 72 10.61 7.02 -0.83
C PRO A 72 9.81 8.26 -1.25
N HIS A 73 9.92 8.68 -2.52
CA HIS A 73 9.24 9.88 -3.00
C HIS A 73 7.74 9.62 -3.22
N ALA A 74 7.40 8.52 -3.88
CA ALA A 74 6.03 8.04 -4.05
C ALA A 74 5.41 7.50 -2.75
N LYS A 75 6.22 7.31 -1.69
CA LYS A 75 5.83 6.72 -0.40
C LYS A 75 5.18 5.33 -0.55
N MET A 76 5.65 4.56 -1.53
CA MET A 76 5.18 3.20 -1.77
C MET A 76 6.13 2.18 -1.16
N VAL A 77 5.57 1.14 -0.57
CA VAL A 77 6.28 0.03 0.04
C VAL A 77 5.69 -1.27 -0.51
N GLU A 78 6.56 -2.20 -0.82
CA GLU A 78 6.21 -3.56 -1.21
C GLU A 78 6.91 -4.54 -0.27
N LEU A 79 6.16 -5.51 0.26
CA LEU A 79 6.67 -6.55 1.14
C LEU A 79 6.37 -7.92 0.53
N GLU A 80 7.35 -8.80 0.51
CA GLU A 80 7.15 -10.20 0.13
C GLU A 80 7.02 -11.04 1.40
N ILE A 81 5.92 -11.77 1.53
CA ILE A 81 5.66 -12.68 2.66
C ILE A 81 5.75 -14.12 2.14
N PRO A 82 6.50 -15.01 2.81
CA PRO A 82 6.55 -16.42 2.43
C PRO A 82 5.20 -17.12 2.68
N LEU A 83 4.82 -17.99 1.75
CA LEU A 83 3.67 -18.88 1.85
C LEU A 83 4.13 -20.28 2.25
N ASP A 84 3.33 -20.96 3.07
CA ASP A 84 3.59 -22.35 3.43
C ASP A 84 3.04 -23.31 2.36
N ILE A 85 3.88 -23.62 1.38
CA ILE A 85 3.56 -24.56 0.28
C ILE A 85 3.41 -26.02 0.72
N ARG A 86 3.78 -26.34 1.97
CA ARG A 86 3.68 -27.70 2.53
C ARG A 86 2.39 -27.92 3.32
N SER A 87 1.64 -26.85 3.57
CA SER A 87 0.38 -26.88 4.28
C SER A 87 -0.72 -27.58 3.48
N ASP A 88 -1.61 -28.30 4.17
CA ASP A 88 -2.80 -28.92 3.57
C ASP A 88 -3.78 -27.89 2.99
N PHE A 89 -3.69 -26.63 3.43
CA PHE A 89 -4.50 -25.53 2.92
C PHE A 89 -3.96 -24.94 1.61
N TYR A 90 -2.81 -25.41 1.12
CA TYR A 90 -2.20 -24.95 -0.12
C TYR A 90 -2.55 -25.88 -1.29
N ASN A 91 -3.26 -25.35 -2.30
CA ASN A 91 -3.53 -26.08 -3.53
C ASN A 91 -2.32 -25.97 -4.47
N ARG A 92 -1.63 -27.09 -4.71
CA ARG A 92 -0.45 -27.16 -5.57
C ARG A 92 -0.72 -26.87 -7.04
N GLU A 93 -1.82 -27.39 -7.58
CA GLU A 93 -2.21 -27.16 -8.98
C GLU A 93 -2.39 -25.66 -9.26
N ARG A 94 -3.13 -24.97 -8.39
CA ARG A 94 -3.26 -23.50 -8.46
C ARG A 94 -1.94 -22.78 -8.19
N GLY A 95 -1.11 -23.33 -7.30
CA GLY A 95 0.22 -22.83 -7.01
C GLY A 95 1.12 -22.79 -8.24
N GLU A 96 1.10 -23.84 -9.06
CA GLU A 96 1.84 -23.91 -10.33
C GLU A 96 1.33 -22.89 -11.35
N ASP A 97 0.01 -22.77 -11.50
CA ASP A 97 -0.61 -21.81 -12.41
C ASP A 97 -0.15 -20.38 -12.11
N PHE A 98 -0.14 -20.00 -10.82
CA PHE A 98 0.24 -18.66 -10.40
C PHE A 98 1.75 -18.43 -10.37
N ALA A 99 2.56 -19.48 -10.17
CA ALA A 99 4.01 -19.36 -10.21
C ALA A 99 4.53 -18.91 -11.59
N MET A 100 3.79 -19.21 -12.66
CA MET A 100 4.08 -18.69 -14.01
C MET A 100 4.12 -17.16 -14.08
N GLY A 101 3.48 -16.45 -13.14
CA GLY A 101 3.51 -14.99 -13.07
C GLY A 101 4.68 -14.41 -12.31
N MET A 102 5.30 -15.21 -11.43
CA MET A 102 6.45 -14.78 -10.63
C MET A 102 7.78 -15.08 -11.31
N ASN A 103 7.88 -16.17 -12.07
CA ASN A 103 9.08 -16.49 -12.84
C ASN A 103 9.22 -15.58 -14.07
N ASP A 104 10.41 -15.47 -14.64
CA ASP A 104 10.64 -14.77 -15.93
C ASP A 104 10.49 -15.73 -17.13
N LYS A 105 10.08 -16.98 -16.89
CA LYS A 105 9.92 -17.97 -17.95
C LYS A 105 8.76 -17.57 -18.86
N THR A 106 8.97 -17.67 -20.18
CA THR A 106 7.90 -17.43 -21.15
C THR A 106 6.92 -18.60 -21.15
N ILE A 107 5.63 -18.31 -21.27
CA ILE A 107 4.62 -19.36 -21.44
C ILE A 107 4.94 -20.10 -22.75
N LYS A 108 5.23 -21.40 -22.62
CA LYS A 108 5.53 -22.28 -23.76
C LYS A 108 4.27 -22.46 -24.59
N THR A 109 4.34 -22.04 -25.84
CA THR A 109 3.26 -22.24 -26.82
C THR A 109 3.18 -23.71 -27.24
N ALA A 110 2.08 -24.08 -27.91
CA ALA A 110 1.97 -25.42 -28.52
C ALA A 110 3.09 -25.70 -29.55
N TYR A 111 3.64 -24.66 -30.17
CA TYR A 111 4.76 -24.75 -31.10
C TYR A 111 6.09 -24.99 -30.36
N ASP A 112 6.35 -24.26 -29.27
CA ASP A 112 7.57 -24.44 -28.47
C ASP A 112 7.65 -25.85 -27.89
N ARG A 113 6.52 -26.39 -27.38
CA ARG A 113 6.48 -27.77 -26.88
C ARG A 113 6.75 -28.81 -27.97
N ARG A 114 6.21 -28.60 -29.17
CA ARG A 114 6.44 -29.51 -30.32
C ARG A 114 7.90 -29.46 -30.79
N MET A 115 8.52 -28.28 -30.80
CA MET A 115 9.94 -28.10 -31.14
C MET A 115 10.84 -28.79 -30.12
N GLU A 116 10.61 -28.57 -28.82
CA GLU A 116 11.36 -29.24 -27.75
C GLU A 116 11.21 -30.76 -27.81
N GLU A 117 9.98 -31.28 -27.99
CA GLU A 117 9.74 -32.72 -28.16
C GLU A 117 10.54 -33.30 -29.34
N HIS A 118 10.57 -32.60 -30.47
CA HIS A 118 11.25 -33.05 -31.69
C HIS A 118 12.79 -32.92 -31.62
N GLU A 119 13.31 -31.93 -30.87
CA GLU A 119 14.75 -31.78 -30.59
C GLU A 119 15.23 -32.81 -29.54
N GLU A 120 14.44 -33.06 -28.50
CA GLU A 120 14.73 -34.06 -27.45
C GLU A 120 14.70 -35.49 -28.01
N GLU A 121 13.77 -35.80 -28.91
CA GLU A 121 13.70 -37.08 -29.63
C GLU A 121 14.95 -37.32 -30.49
N GLN A 122 15.46 -36.28 -31.18
CA GLN A 122 16.63 -36.39 -32.03
C GLN A 122 17.94 -36.50 -31.26
N MET A 123 18.06 -35.81 -30.12
CA MET A 123 19.36 -35.69 -29.47
C MET A 123 19.77 -36.98 -28.74
N MET A 124 18.82 -37.80 -28.28
CA MET A 124 19.12 -38.57 -27.08
C MET A 124 18.29 -39.88 -26.91
N GLY A 125 17.57 -40.29 -27.98
CA GLY A 125 17.11 -41.66 -28.21
C GLY A 125 16.05 -42.19 -27.23
N HIS A 126 15.41 -43.31 -27.58
CA HIS A 126 14.24 -43.91 -26.88
C HIS A 126 14.47 -44.39 -25.42
N SER A 127 15.48 -43.90 -24.70
CA SER A 127 15.78 -44.27 -23.32
C SER A 127 15.90 -43.06 -22.42
N TYR A 128 14.78 -42.36 -22.25
CA TYR A 128 14.62 -41.36 -21.20
C TYR A 128 13.57 -41.72 -20.19
N ASN A 129 13.99 -41.67 -18.93
CA ASN A 129 13.08 -41.55 -17.82
C ASN A 129 12.34 -40.20 -17.93
N ARG A 130 11.03 -40.26 -18.18
CA ARG A 130 10.06 -39.14 -18.10
C ARG A 130 9.91 -38.55 -16.68
N ASN A 131 10.88 -38.83 -15.80
CA ASN A 131 10.95 -38.40 -14.41
C ASN A 131 12.11 -37.41 -14.20
N LYS A 132 12.55 -36.68 -15.24
CA LYS A 132 13.36 -35.47 -15.04
C LYS A 132 12.46 -34.49 -14.31
N LYS A 133 12.58 -34.53 -12.98
CA LYS A 133 11.88 -33.74 -11.96
C LYS A 133 11.63 -32.35 -12.53
N LYS A 134 10.42 -32.13 -13.03
CA LYS A 134 9.93 -30.79 -13.30
C LYS A 134 9.97 -30.16 -11.92
N GLU A 135 10.91 -29.25 -11.68
CA GLU A 135 10.83 -28.41 -10.50
C GLU A 135 9.55 -27.61 -10.70
N GLU A 136 8.46 -28.14 -10.13
CA GLU A 136 7.17 -27.47 -10.04
C GLU A 136 7.45 -26.21 -9.25
N GLU A 137 7.69 -25.12 -9.97
CA GLU A 137 7.76 -23.80 -9.37
C GLU A 137 6.36 -23.54 -8.84
N LEU A 138 6.24 -23.53 -7.51
CA LEU A 138 5.02 -23.23 -6.80
C LEU A 138 5.07 -21.77 -6.37
N LEU A 139 3.90 -21.13 -6.29
CA LEU A 139 3.76 -19.81 -5.71
C LEU A 139 4.11 -19.87 -4.21
N ASP A 140 5.34 -19.50 -3.88
CA ASP A 140 5.92 -19.60 -2.54
C ASP A 140 5.89 -18.27 -1.77
N LYS A 141 5.47 -17.18 -2.41
CA LYS A 141 5.44 -15.85 -1.81
C LYS A 141 4.17 -15.10 -2.19
N MET A 142 3.73 -14.25 -1.28
CA MET A 142 2.65 -13.29 -1.49
C MET A 142 3.21 -11.88 -1.37
N THR A 143 2.88 -11.03 -2.34
CA THR A 143 3.29 -9.62 -2.33
C THR A 143 2.22 -8.77 -1.66
N LEU A 144 2.61 -7.96 -0.67
CA LEU A 144 1.81 -6.88 -0.13
C LEU A 144 2.26 -5.55 -0.72
N THR A 145 1.33 -4.80 -1.31
CA THR A 145 1.57 -3.46 -1.82
C THR A 145 0.90 -2.43 -0.93
N SER A 146 1.55 -1.28 -0.75
CA SER A 146 1.03 -0.20 0.06
C SER A 146 0.15 0.76 -0.73
N THR A 147 -0.93 1.22 -0.13
CA THR A 147 -1.67 2.41 -0.57
C THR A 147 -1.51 3.52 0.48
N VAL A 148 -1.06 4.70 0.05
CA VAL A 148 -0.88 5.85 0.94
C VAL A 148 -2.24 6.33 1.44
N VAL A 149 -2.37 6.50 2.77
CA VAL A 149 -3.58 7.04 3.38
C VAL A 149 -3.42 8.57 3.50
N PRO A 150 -4.31 9.37 2.87
CA PRO A 150 -4.28 10.82 3.00
C PRO A 150 -4.38 11.22 4.47
N THR A 151 -3.38 11.98 4.92
CA THR A 151 -3.25 12.40 6.31
C THR A 151 -4.01 13.70 6.50
N GLN A 152 -5.06 13.71 7.33
CA GLN A 152 -5.85 14.90 7.63
C GLN A 152 -5.17 15.84 8.65
N THR A 153 -4.38 15.26 9.55
CA THR A 153 -3.70 15.96 10.66
C THR A 153 -2.30 15.41 10.87
N GLN A 154 -1.43 16.13 11.57
CA GLN A 154 -0.09 15.61 11.87
C GLN A 154 -0.19 14.49 12.92
N TYR A 155 0.23 13.28 12.54
CA TYR A 155 0.30 12.15 13.46
C TYR A 155 1.67 12.02 14.09
N LEU A 156 1.68 11.65 15.37
CA LEU A 156 2.87 11.50 16.19
C LEU A 156 2.82 10.14 16.89
N VAL A 157 3.97 9.48 17.03
CA VAL A 157 4.12 8.29 17.88
C VAL A 157 4.75 8.71 19.19
N GLY A 158 4.10 8.39 20.30
CA GLY A 158 4.63 8.57 21.65
C GLY A 158 5.18 7.26 22.21
N VAL A 159 6.39 7.30 22.75
CA VAL A 159 7.00 6.22 23.53
C VAL A 159 7.16 6.72 24.96
N LEU A 160 6.53 6.04 25.91
CA LEU A 160 6.67 6.31 27.34
C LEU A 160 7.86 5.52 27.88
N HIS A 161 8.84 6.20 28.47
CA HIS A 161 10.00 5.57 29.08
C HIS A 161 10.42 6.33 30.34
N GLN A 162 10.51 5.64 31.47
CA GLN A 162 10.95 6.21 32.76
C GLN A 162 10.19 7.52 33.14
N ASP A 163 8.87 7.52 32.98
CA ASP A 163 7.99 8.67 33.22
C ASP A 163 8.28 9.90 32.32
N GLU A 164 9.02 9.73 31.23
CA GLU A 164 9.19 10.73 30.17
C GLU A 164 8.46 10.27 28.90
N LEU A 165 7.72 11.18 28.24
CA LEU A 165 7.02 10.90 26.99
C LEU A 165 7.82 11.44 25.81
N HIS A 166 8.38 10.55 25.00
CA HIS A 166 9.10 10.93 23.78
C HIS A 166 8.18 10.80 22.56
N VAL A 167 7.98 11.90 21.86
CA VAL A 167 7.06 12.00 20.73
C VAL A 167 7.84 12.21 19.44
N THR A 168 7.55 11.43 18.40
CA THR A 168 8.19 11.52 17.08
C THR A 168 7.14 11.66 15.98
N PRO A 169 7.26 12.65 15.07
CA PRO A 169 6.35 12.77 13.93
C PRO A 169 6.44 11.61 12.94
N ILE A 170 5.29 11.18 12.42
CA ILE A 170 5.20 10.14 11.40
C ILE A 170 5.23 10.79 10.01
N ARG A 171 6.09 10.30 9.11
CA ARG A 171 6.19 10.81 7.73
C ARG A 171 4.94 10.51 6.91
N SER A 172 4.42 9.30 7.06
CA SER A 172 3.25 8.83 6.30
C SER A 172 2.63 7.60 6.94
N MET A 173 1.32 7.50 6.85
CA MET A 173 0.58 6.27 7.09
C MET A 173 0.35 5.56 5.76
N VAL A 174 0.57 4.25 5.73
CA VAL A 174 0.32 3.41 4.57
C VAL A 174 -0.47 2.19 4.97
N GLN A 175 -1.44 1.83 4.13
CA GLN A 175 -2.24 0.63 4.30
C GLN A 175 -1.71 -0.45 3.37
N MET A 176 -1.37 -1.61 3.92
CA MET A 176 -0.89 -2.76 3.16
C MET A 176 -2.08 -3.61 2.69
N ARG A 177 -2.08 -3.95 1.41
CA ARG A 177 -3.06 -4.84 0.77
C ARG A 177 -2.34 -5.88 -0.07
N THR A 178 -3.00 -7.00 -0.32
CA THR A 178 -2.47 -8.06 -1.19
C THR A 178 -2.41 -7.56 -2.63
N GLY A 179 -1.21 -7.54 -3.20
CA GLY A 179 -0.98 -7.23 -4.60
C GLY A 179 -1.04 -8.51 -5.44
N PHE A 180 -1.67 -8.42 -6.62
CA PHE A 180 -1.84 -9.54 -7.55
C PHE A 180 -1.08 -9.33 -8.86
N SER A 181 0.07 -8.66 -8.81
CA SER A 181 0.88 -8.31 -10.00
C SER A 181 1.31 -9.53 -10.83
N TYR A 182 1.40 -10.71 -10.21
CA TYR A 182 1.68 -11.95 -10.91
C TYR A 182 0.56 -12.34 -11.88
N ILE A 183 -0.71 -11.98 -11.61
CA ILE A 183 -1.84 -12.26 -12.50
C ILE A 183 -1.73 -11.43 -13.77
N ASP A 184 -1.43 -10.13 -13.64
CA ASP A 184 -1.25 -9.23 -14.77
C ASP A 184 -0.09 -9.70 -15.67
N LYS A 185 1.01 -10.17 -15.05
CA LYS A 185 2.15 -10.76 -15.77
C LYS A 185 1.76 -12.05 -16.51
N ILE A 186 0.92 -12.90 -15.92
CA ILE A 186 0.43 -14.12 -16.58
C ILE A 186 -0.38 -13.75 -17.82
N ASP A 187 -1.30 -12.79 -17.69
CA ASP A 187 -2.13 -12.32 -18.81
C ASP A 187 -1.28 -11.70 -19.94
N GLU A 188 -0.26 -10.91 -19.59
CA GLU A 188 0.68 -10.35 -20.56
C GLU A 188 1.45 -11.45 -21.30
N LYS A 189 1.94 -12.47 -20.56
CA LYS A 189 2.62 -13.63 -21.15
C LYS A 189 1.70 -14.42 -22.07
N TRP A 190 0.43 -14.60 -21.72
CA TRP A 190 -0.56 -15.27 -22.59
C TRP A 190 -0.80 -14.49 -23.88
N LYS A 191 -0.93 -13.17 -23.79
CA LYS A 191 -1.05 -12.30 -24.97
C LYS A 191 0.20 -12.39 -25.86
N ALA A 192 1.39 -12.37 -25.26
CA ALA A 192 2.64 -12.50 -26.00
C ALA A 192 2.77 -13.88 -26.67
N ALA A 193 2.40 -14.96 -25.98
CA ALA A 193 2.39 -16.31 -26.52
C ALA A 193 1.43 -16.45 -27.72
N ASN A 194 0.19 -15.94 -27.59
CA ASN A 194 -0.79 -15.96 -28.68
C ASN A 194 -0.33 -15.13 -29.89
N LYS A 195 0.33 -14.00 -29.65
CA LYS A 195 0.92 -13.19 -30.73
C LYS A 195 2.02 -13.95 -31.48
N ARG A 196 2.90 -14.68 -30.77
CA ARG A 196 3.94 -15.52 -31.40
C ARG A 196 3.32 -16.61 -32.29
N ILE A 197 2.25 -17.25 -31.83
CA ILE A 197 1.51 -18.24 -32.64
C ILE A 197 0.99 -17.61 -33.93
N GLN A 198 0.32 -16.45 -33.84
CA GLN A 198 -0.21 -15.76 -35.03
C GLN A 198 0.89 -15.30 -35.99
N ASP A 199 2.02 -14.81 -35.47
CA ASP A 199 3.13 -14.35 -36.30
C ASP A 199 3.81 -15.54 -37.02
N GLN A 200 3.87 -16.71 -36.37
CA GLN A 200 4.38 -17.94 -36.96
C GLN A 200 3.43 -18.52 -38.02
N GLU A 201 2.12 -18.56 -37.76
CA GLU A 201 1.11 -18.95 -38.76
C GLU A 201 1.15 -18.05 -40.01
N LYS A 202 1.32 -16.72 -39.81
CA LYS A 202 1.51 -15.78 -40.92
C LYS A 202 2.81 -16.02 -41.69
N LEU A 203 3.88 -16.45 -41.03
CA LEU A 203 5.13 -16.81 -41.70
C LEU A 203 4.95 -18.08 -42.55
N GLU A 204 4.28 -19.09 -42.01
CA GLU A 204 4.00 -20.35 -42.72
C GLU A 204 3.08 -20.14 -43.92
N GLU A 205 2.06 -19.27 -43.81
CA GLU A 205 1.21 -18.88 -44.94
C GLU A 205 2.00 -18.15 -46.04
N LYS A 206 2.95 -17.28 -45.66
CA LYS A 206 3.83 -16.58 -46.62
C LYS A 206 4.82 -17.51 -47.31
N THR A 207 5.27 -18.58 -46.65
CA THR A 207 6.09 -19.61 -47.32
C THR A 207 5.29 -20.49 -48.29
N LYS A 208 3.96 -20.55 -48.16
CA LYS A 208 3.08 -21.36 -49.03
C LYS A 208 2.45 -20.58 -50.20
N LYS A 209 2.57 -19.24 -50.25
CA LYS A 209 2.12 -18.41 -51.38
C LYS A 209 3.23 -17.43 -51.80
N PRO A 210 3.67 -17.41 -53.07
CA PRO A 210 4.59 -16.37 -53.52
C PRO A 210 3.85 -15.02 -53.52
N GLU A 211 4.16 -14.14 -52.55
CA GLU A 211 3.59 -12.78 -52.47
C GLU A 211 4.28 -11.84 -53.48
N ILE A 212 3.50 -11.23 -54.38
CA ILE A 212 3.75 -9.86 -54.82
C ILE A 212 2.85 -8.97 -53.96
N SER A 213 3.43 -8.24 -53.00
CA SER A 213 2.72 -7.15 -52.32
C SER A 213 3.70 -6.13 -51.76
N ALA A 214 3.68 -4.94 -52.38
CA ALA A 214 4.48 -3.78 -52.01
C ALA A 214 3.96 -3.17 -50.68
N LYS A 215 4.85 -3.03 -49.69
CA LYS A 215 4.56 -2.34 -48.43
C LYS A 215 4.79 -0.83 -48.60
N ALA A 216 3.73 -0.03 -48.46
CA ALA A 216 3.83 1.41 -48.23
C ALA A 216 3.96 1.69 -46.72
N THR A 217 5.04 2.36 -46.34
CA THR A 217 5.36 2.74 -44.96
C THR A 217 4.49 3.91 -44.53
N ALA A 218 3.55 3.69 -43.60
CA ALA A 218 2.79 4.76 -42.97
C ALA A 218 3.62 5.39 -41.84
N VAL A 219 4.15 6.58 -42.07
CA VAL A 219 4.82 7.40 -41.05
C VAL A 219 3.74 8.11 -40.25
N GLN A 220 3.52 7.70 -39.00
CA GLN A 220 2.62 8.39 -38.07
C GLN A 220 3.39 9.56 -37.41
N ILE A 221 3.17 10.77 -37.90
CA ILE A 221 3.67 12.00 -37.25
C ILE A 221 2.56 12.49 -36.32
N SER A 222 2.67 12.15 -35.03
CA SER A 222 1.77 12.69 -34.00
C SER A 222 2.31 14.03 -33.48
N LEU A 223 1.89 15.14 -34.10
CA LEU A 223 2.04 16.47 -33.47
C LEU A 223 1.02 16.58 -32.33
N LYS A 224 1.52 16.58 -31.09
CA LYS A 224 0.71 16.81 -29.89
C LYS A 224 0.62 18.31 -29.64
N ASN A 225 -0.50 18.93 -30.04
CA ASN A 225 -0.80 20.33 -29.70
C ASN A 225 -0.96 20.48 -28.18
N SER A 226 -0.25 21.46 -27.63
CA SER A 226 -0.20 21.82 -26.21
C SER A 226 -1.07 23.05 -25.95
N GLU A 227 -2.39 22.93 -26.03
CA GLU A 227 -3.30 23.91 -25.45
C GLU A 227 -4.55 23.19 -24.93
N ASN A 228 -4.53 22.82 -23.65
CA ASN A 228 -5.77 22.51 -22.94
C ASN A 228 -5.59 22.76 -21.43
N GLU A 229 -5.78 24.02 -21.03
CA GLU A 229 -5.73 24.50 -19.64
C GLU A 229 -6.85 23.96 -18.74
N GLY A 230 -7.77 23.14 -19.27
CA GLY A 230 -8.81 22.46 -18.50
C GLY A 230 -8.41 21.10 -17.88
N SER A 231 -7.19 20.60 -18.12
CA SER A 231 -6.78 19.23 -17.79
C SER A 231 -5.95 19.09 -16.49
N GLY A 232 -5.80 20.15 -15.70
CA GLY A 232 -4.86 20.19 -14.56
C GLY A 232 -5.03 19.07 -13.51
N ARG A 233 -6.26 18.66 -13.20
CA ARG A 233 -6.51 17.60 -12.19
C ARG A 233 -6.29 16.18 -12.71
N ARG A 234 -6.65 15.89 -13.97
CA ARG A 234 -6.32 14.59 -14.59
C ARG A 234 -4.82 14.48 -14.84
N ASN A 235 -4.19 15.59 -15.24
CA ASN A 235 -2.75 15.67 -15.43
C ASN A 235 -1.99 15.45 -14.13
N LEU A 236 -2.48 15.95 -12.98
CA LEU A 236 -1.78 15.77 -11.71
C LEU A 236 -1.82 14.32 -11.22
N TYR A 237 -2.97 13.64 -11.32
CA TYR A 237 -3.05 12.21 -10.97
C TYR A 237 -2.23 11.37 -11.96
N SER A 238 -2.35 11.61 -13.26
CA SER A 238 -1.55 10.90 -14.26
C SER A 238 -0.06 11.15 -14.10
N MET A 239 0.35 12.37 -13.73
CA MET A 239 1.74 12.71 -13.49
C MET A 239 2.24 12.13 -12.16
N ALA A 240 1.41 12.08 -11.11
CA ALA A 240 1.77 11.41 -9.86
C ALA A 240 1.94 9.90 -10.04
N VAL A 241 1.07 9.26 -10.83
CA VAL A 241 1.21 7.85 -11.22
C VAL A 241 2.47 7.65 -12.04
N HIS A 242 2.70 8.47 -13.07
CA HIS A 242 3.90 8.38 -13.91
C HIS A 242 5.19 8.58 -13.10
N ASN A 243 5.25 9.59 -12.24
CA ASN A 243 6.41 9.83 -11.38
C ASN A 243 6.63 8.68 -10.40
N ALA A 244 5.54 8.07 -9.89
CA ALA A 244 5.63 6.90 -9.03
C ALA A 244 6.07 5.65 -9.81
N GLU A 245 5.74 5.52 -11.09
CA GLU A 245 6.21 4.46 -11.98
C GLU A 245 7.69 4.63 -12.33
N ASP A 246 8.11 5.86 -12.64
CA ASP A 246 9.50 6.23 -12.97
C ASP A 246 10.46 6.02 -11.80
N GLU A 247 10.01 6.20 -10.56
CA GLU A 247 10.84 5.98 -9.39
C GLU A 247 11.23 4.50 -9.26
N GLN A 248 12.53 4.23 -9.17
CA GLN A 248 13.04 2.87 -9.06
C GLN A 248 12.81 2.29 -7.66
N TRP A 249 12.51 1.00 -7.60
CA TRP A 249 12.39 0.28 -6.34
C TRP A 249 13.75 0.14 -5.66
N MET A 250 13.85 0.61 -4.42
CA MET A 250 15.02 0.36 -3.59
C MET A 250 14.80 -0.85 -2.68
N PRO A 251 15.61 -1.91 -2.79
CA PRO A 251 15.51 -3.05 -1.89
C PRO A 251 15.97 -2.65 -0.49
N VAL A 252 15.22 -3.07 0.53
CA VAL A 252 15.55 -2.86 1.93
C VAL A 252 15.47 -4.18 2.68
N ALA A 253 16.40 -4.38 3.62
CA ALA A 253 16.38 -5.54 4.49
C ALA A 253 15.28 -5.37 5.55
N TYR A 254 14.48 -6.42 5.73
CA TYR A 254 13.52 -6.47 6.81
C TYR A 254 14.20 -6.98 8.09
N TYR A 255 14.09 -6.22 9.17
CA TYR A 255 14.51 -6.62 10.51
C TYR A 255 13.28 -6.69 11.41
N ASN A 256 13.13 -7.79 12.13
CA ASN A 256 12.04 -7.99 13.08
C ASN A 256 12.33 -7.24 14.40
N GLU A 257 11.30 -7.05 15.23
CA GLU A 257 11.36 -6.39 16.54
C GLU A 257 12.40 -6.98 17.49
N ARG A 258 12.73 -8.27 17.34
CA ARG A 258 13.71 -9.00 18.16
C ARG A 258 15.16 -8.86 17.70
N THR A 259 15.39 -8.15 16.61
CA THR A 259 16.70 -8.05 15.95
C THR A 259 17.46 -6.88 16.59
N PRO A 260 18.77 -6.99 16.91
CA PRO A 260 19.50 -5.92 17.60
C PRO A 260 19.53 -4.59 16.81
N GLN A 261 19.47 -4.65 15.48
CA GLN A 261 19.34 -3.48 14.62
C GLN A 261 18.04 -2.71 14.88
N ALA A 262 16.94 -3.41 15.19
CA ALA A 262 15.67 -2.78 15.53
C ALA A 262 15.74 -2.09 16.89
N GLU A 263 16.42 -2.69 17.88
CA GLU A 263 16.66 -2.07 19.19
C GLU A 263 17.47 -0.79 19.07
N THR A 264 18.54 -0.77 18.26
CA THR A 264 19.34 0.46 18.02
C THR A 264 18.50 1.57 17.40
N VAL A 265 17.61 1.23 16.46
CA VAL A 265 16.70 2.22 15.85
C VAL A 265 15.64 2.67 16.86
N TYR A 266 15.16 1.77 17.72
CA TYR A 266 14.23 2.10 18.79
C TYR A 266 14.84 3.07 19.80
N GLU A 267 16.10 2.90 20.18
CA GLU A 267 16.83 3.86 21.02
C GLU A 267 16.93 5.25 20.39
N SER A 268 16.95 5.33 19.05
CA SER A 268 16.98 6.61 18.35
C SER A 268 15.64 7.37 18.35
N LEU A 269 14.53 6.74 18.79
CA LEU A 269 13.27 7.42 19.07
C LEU A 269 13.37 8.31 20.30
N TYR A 270 14.26 7.98 21.25
CA TYR A 270 14.48 8.80 22.44
C TYR A 270 15.13 10.13 22.06
N ALA A 271 14.59 11.21 22.62
CA ALA A 271 15.13 12.54 22.45
C ALA A 271 16.42 12.66 23.28
N SER A 272 17.55 12.87 22.61
CA SER A 272 18.83 13.14 23.30
C SER A 272 18.97 14.59 23.74
N ASN A 273 18.24 15.51 23.10
CA ASN A 273 18.26 16.92 23.44
C ASN A 273 17.01 17.27 24.27
N LYS A 274 17.22 17.77 25.49
CA LYS A 274 16.19 18.15 26.45
C LYS A 274 15.96 19.67 26.51
N GLU A 275 16.31 20.40 25.45
CA GLU A 275 16.02 21.82 25.33
C GLU A 275 14.51 22.10 25.38
N GLU A 276 14.12 23.05 26.23
CA GLU A 276 12.74 23.51 26.34
C GLU A 276 12.30 24.25 25.07
N LEU A 277 11.28 23.71 24.40
CA LEU A 277 10.65 24.38 23.27
C LEU A 277 9.73 25.50 23.78
N LYS A 278 10.11 26.75 23.51
CA LYS A 278 9.26 27.91 23.82
C LYS A 278 8.27 28.13 22.70
N CYS A 279 6.98 28.10 23.02
CA CYS A 279 5.95 28.50 22.09
C CYS A 279 5.97 30.03 21.98
N THR A 280 6.27 30.56 20.79
CA THR A 280 6.40 32.00 20.54
C THR A 280 5.08 32.68 20.20
N MET A 281 4.00 31.92 20.02
CA MET A 281 2.69 32.44 19.63
C MET A 281 1.84 32.73 20.87
N THR A 282 1.07 33.83 20.82
CA THR A 282 0.04 34.11 21.82
C THR A 282 -1.21 33.28 21.55
N ASN A 283 -2.09 33.13 22.55
CA ASN A 283 -3.34 32.37 22.39
C ASN A 283 -4.22 32.92 21.26
N ALA A 284 -4.20 34.25 21.05
CA ALA A 284 -4.94 34.89 19.96
C ALA A 284 -4.35 34.53 18.59
N ASP A 285 -3.02 34.59 18.44
CA ASP A 285 -2.34 34.22 17.19
C ASP A 285 -2.51 32.74 16.87
N TYR A 286 -2.53 31.88 17.90
CA TYR A 286 -2.80 30.45 17.74
C TYR A 286 -4.22 30.18 17.23
N LEU A 287 -5.22 30.84 17.83
CA LEU A 287 -6.62 30.71 17.39
C LEU A 287 -6.80 31.23 15.96
N ASP A 288 -6.14 32.32 15.59
CA ASP A 288 -6.17 32.83 14.22
C ASP A 288 -5.52 31.85 13.23
N ALA A 289 -4.37 31.26 13.59
CA ALA A 289 -3.68 30.27 12.75
C ALA A 289 -4.45 28.96 12.58
N VAL A 290 -5.21 28.53 13.59
CA VAL A 290 -6.03 27.30 13.54
C VAL A 290 -7.39 27.56 12.89
N SER A 291 -7.95 28.76 13.05
CA SER A 291 -9.17 29.15 12.36
C SER A 291 -8.86 29.36 10.88
N GLY A 292 -9.45 28.57 9.98
CA GLY A 292 -9.21 28.68 8.54
C GLY A 292 -9.70 29.98 7.89
N ILE A 293 -9.95 31.04 8.66
CA ILE A 293 -10.35 32.36 8.20
C ILE A 293 -9.11 33.04 7.64
N LYS A 294 -8.71 32.66 6.43
CA LYS A 294 -7.94 33.56 5.57
C LYS A 294 -8.79 34.81 5.38
N GLN A 295 -8.50 35.87 6.11
CA GLN A 295 -8.98 37.20 5.73
C GLN A 295 -8.37 37.51 4.36
N LEU A 296 -9.19 37.34 3.32
CA LEU A 296 -8.96 37.92 2.01
C LEU A 296 -8.98 39.45 2.20
N HIS A 297 -7.80 40.05 2.22
CA HIS A 297 -7.61 41.47 1.95
C HIS A 297 -6.96 41.62 0.58
#